data_AF-A0A6N8XLM2-F1
#
_entry.id   AF-A0A6N8XLM2-F1
#
_cell.length_a   1.000
_cell.length_b   1.000
_cell.length_c   1.000
_cell.angle_alpha   90.00
_cell.angle_beta   90.00
_cell.angle_gamma   90.00
#
_symmetry.space_group_name_H-M   'P 1'
#
loop_
_entity.id
_entity.type
_entity.pdbx_description
1 polymer ?
#
loop_
_entity_poly.entity_id
_entity_poly.type
_entity_poly.pdbx_seq_one_letter_code
_entity_poly.pdbx_strand_id
1 'polypeptide(L)'
;MLLAILLPGWLIHSFVWGIAKLAAQWLHVPPVESDIAVIVNTNACLLLAFAAGLLTNRKIEPDMAAHFIAEASGDLIECVLLKAWASGEAVLVELVMESGKAYIGFPINTGIGTLGESDVSIIPLMSGYRRPNNKRLKITVYYQEPLRKAGRDGLLDFLVALPKDRIVSARRFDLDVYEQSFGGSIHPPEEPQDGTEVPALTN
;
A
#
# COMPACT_ATOMS: atom_id res chain seq x y z
N MET A 1 -13.71 13.03 -4.31
CA MET A 1 -14.66 13.77 -3.44
C MET A 1 -16.07 13.27 -3.75
N LEU A 2 -16.45 12.13 -3.16
CA LEU A 2 -17.79 11.56 -3.32
C LEU A 2 -18.69 12.25 -2.29
N LEU A 3 -19.67 12.99 -2.79
CA LEU A 3 -20.69 13.64 -1.97
C LEU A 3 -21.59 12.54 -1.38
N ALA A 4 -21.21 11.98 -0.24
CA ALA A 4 -22.10 11.14 0.55
C ALA A 4 -23.20 12.04 1.12
N ILE A 5 -24.30 12.17 0.38
CA ILE A 5 -25.51 12.80 0.90
C ILE A 5 -26.00 11.89 2.03
N LEU A 6 -25.64 12.23 3.27
CA LEU A 6 -26.24 11.69 4.47
C LEU A 6 -27.72 12.13 4.47
N LEU A 7 -28.56 11.38 3.77
CA LEU A 7 -30.00 11.54 3.87
C LEU A 7 -30.36 11.33 5.34
N PRO A 8 -31.12 12.25 5.96
CA PRO A 8 -31.62 12.08 7.31
C PRO A 8 -32.26 10.70 7.46
N GLY A 9 -31.97 10.00 8.57
CA GLY A 9 -32.44 8.62 8.77
C GLY A 9 -33.96 8.44 8.59
N TRP A 10 -34.75 9.48 8.87
CA TRP A 10 -36.20 9.48 8.66
C TRP A 10 -36.61 9.43 7.18
N LEU A 11 -35.82 10.00 6.26
CA LEU A 11 -36.06 9.94 4.82
C LEU A 11 -35.79 8.54 4.26
N ILE A 12 -34.69 7.92 4.69
CA ILE A 12 -34.36 6.54 4.32
C ILE A 12 -35.44 5.59 4.86
N HIS A 13 -35.85 5.77 6.12
CA HIS A 13 -36.91 4.96 6.73
C HIS A 13 -38.24 5.09 5.98
N SER A 14 -38.64 6.32 5.64
CA SER A 14 -39.90 6.59 4.92
C SER A 14 -39.88 6.03 3.50
N PHE A 15 -38.73 6.12 2.82
CA PHE A 15 -38.55 5.58 1.47
C PHE A 15 -38.61 4.04 1.45
N VAL A 16 -37.94 3.38 2.39
CA VAL A 16 -37.98 1.91 2.55
C VAL A 16 -39.40 1.45 2.86
N TRP A 17 -40.13 2.14 3.75
CA TRP A 17 -41.54 1.85 4.04
C TRP A 17 -42.45 2.08 2.83
N GLY A 18 -42.17 3.10 2.02
CA GLY A 18 -42.88 3.37 0.78
C GLY A 18 -42.74 2.24 -0.24
N ILE A 19 -41.51 1.77 -0.47
CA ILE A 19 -41.24 0.63 -1.36
C ILE A 19 -41.88 -0.66 -0.81
N ALA A 20 -41.77 -0.91 0.49
CA ALA A 20 -42.37 -2.09 1.12
C ALA A 20 -43.90 -2.11 0.97
N LYS A 21 -44.57 -0.97 1.14
CA LYS A 21 -46.02 -0.86 0.90
C LYS A 21 -46.38 -1.10 -0.56
N LEU A 22 -45.62 -0.52 -1.49
CA LEU A 22 -45.85 -0.68 -2.92
C LEU A 22 -45.66 -2.15 -3.37
N ALA A 23 -44.62 -2.81 -2.87
CA ALA A 23 -44.35 -4.23 -3.12
C ALA A 23 -45.45 -5.13 -2.53
N ALA A 24 -45.88 -4.86 -1.29
CA ALA A 24 -46.97 -5.60 -0.65
C ALA A 24 -48.30 -5.46 -1.42
N GLN A 25 -48.58 -4.26 -1.94
CA GLN A 25 -49.77 -3.98 -2.73
C GLN A 25 -49.73 -4.68 -4.09
N TRP A 26 -48.55 -4.75 -4.73
CA TRP A 26 -48.35 -5.46 -6.00
C TRP A 26 -48.47 -6.98 -5.84
N LEU A 27 -47.96 -7.52 -4.73
CA LEU A 27 -47.99 -8.95 -4.40
C LEU A 27 -49.29 -9.41 -3.71
N HIS A 28 -50.27 -8.51 -3.53
CA HIS A 28 -51.53 -8.80 -2.83
C HIS A 28 -51.33 -9.43 -1.44
N VAL A 29 -50.30 -9.00 -0.72
CA VAL A 29 -50.01 -9.50 0.63
C VAL A 29 -50.97 -8.81 1.61
N PRO A 30 -51.81 -9.55 2.35
CA PRO A 30 -52.70 -8.94 3.34
C PRO A 30 -51.90 -8.22 4.43
N PRO A 31 -52.46 -7.15 5.04
CA PRO A 31 -51.81 -6.45 6.14
C PRO A 31 -51.46 -7.44 7.25
N VAL A 32 -50.19 -7.49 7.59
CA VAL A 32 -49.63 -8.45 8.54
C VAL A 32 -50.02 -8.02 9.96
N GLU A 33 -51.02 -8.67 10.53
CA GLU A 33 -51.38 -8.53 11.95
C GLU A 33 -50.68 -9.57 12.86
N SER A 34 -49.89 -10.50 12.30
CA SER A 34 -49.25 -11.56 13.06
C SER A 34 -47.74 -11.39 13.19
N ASP A 35 -47.22 -11.59 14.41
CA ASP A 35 -45.78 -11.60 14.74
C ASP A 35 -44.95 -12.46 13.77
N ILE A 36 -45.56 -13.50 13.22
CA ILE A 36 -44.96 -14.44 12.26
C ILE A 36 -44.46 -13.73 11.00
N ALA A 37 -45.22 -12.79 10.43
CA ALA A 37 -44.78 -12.17 9.17
C ALA A 37 -43.76 -11.04 9.37
N VAL A 38 -43.65 -10.47 10.59
CA VAL A 38 -42.49 -9.63 10.96
C VAL A 38 -41.21 -10.47 11.01
N ILE A 39 -41.28 -11.67 11.59
CA ILE A 39 -40.16 -12.61 11.65
C ILE A 39 -39.75 -13.02 10.23
N VAL A 40 -40.70 -13.40 9.37
CA VAL A 40 -40.41 -13.79 7.97
C VAL A 40 -39.75 -12.64 7.21
N ASN A 41 -40.28 -11.42 7.32
CA ASN A 41 -39.72 -10.27 6.62
C ASN A 41 -38.30 -9.93 7.10
N THR A 42 -38.06 -9.98 8.41
CA THR A 42 -36.72 -9.71 8.98
C THR A 42 -35.68 -10.72 8.51
N ASN A 43 -36.04 -12.01 8.49
CA ASN A 43 -35.16 -13.04 7.96
C ASN A 43 -34.94 -12.88 6.45
N ALA A 44 -35.97 -12.52 5.68
CA ALA A 44 -35.83 -12.24 4.26
C ALA A 44 -34.88 -11.06 3.99
N CYS A 45 -34.98 -9.98 4.77
CA CYS A 45 -34.05 -8.84 4.69
C CYS A 45 -32.61 -9.26 5.03
N LEU A 46 -32.42 -10.09 6.05
CA LEU A 46 -31.08 -10.56 6.45
C LEU A 46 -30.44 -11.46 5.38
N LEU A 47 -31.23 -12.36 4.79
CA LEU A 47 -30.79 -13.19 3.67
C LEU A 47 -30.47 -12.35 2.43
N LEU A 48 -31.30 -11.35 2.11
CA LEU A 48 -31.04 -10.44 1.01
C LEU A 48 -29.79 -9.59 1.24
N ALA A 49 -29.56 -9.09 2.45
CA ALA A 49 -28.35 -8.35 2.79
C ALA A 49 -27.09 -9.23 2.65
N PHE A 50 -27.15 -10.48 3.12
CA PHE A 50 -26.06 -11.44 2.96
C PHE A 50 -25.80 -11.77 1.48
N ALA A 51 -26.84 -12.06 0.71
CA ALA A 51 -26.73 -12.33 -0.72
C ALA A 51 -26.19 -11.12 -1.50
N ALA A 52 -26.66 -9.91 -1.16
CA ALA A 52 -26.15 -8.67 -1.72
C ALA A 52 -24.65 -8.51 -1.40
N GLY A 53 -24.22 -8.76 -0.16
CA GLY A 53 -22.82 -8.74 0.23
C GLY A 53 -21.95 -9.71 -0.57
N LEU A 54 -22.42 -10.94 -0.79
CA LEU A 54 -21.72 -11.92 -1.63
C LEU A 54 -21.61 -11.45 -3.09
N LEU A 55 -22.68 -10.89 -3.64
CA LEU A 55 -22.72 -10.40 -5.02
C LEU A 55 -21.84 -9.16 -5.23
N THR A 56 -21.80 -8.25 -4.26
CA THR A 56 -20.95 -7.05 -4.32
C THR A 56 -19.49 -7.41 -4.13
N ASN A 57 -19.15 -8.29 -3.16
CA ASN A 57 -17.77 -8.71 -2.92
C ASN A 57 -17.18 -9.43 -4.14
N ARG A 58 -17.99 -10.16 -4.90
CA ARG A 58 -17.56 -10.81 -6.14
C ARG A 58 -17.11 -9.81 -7.23
N LYS A 59 -17.55 -8.55 -7.18
CA LYS A 59 -17.22 -7.53 -8.18
C LYS A 59 -16.09 -6.59 -7.76
N ILE A 60 -15.63 -6.65 -6.52
CA ILE A 60 -14.53 -5.81 -6.06
C ILE A 60 -13.23 -6.50 -6.43
N GLU A 61 -12.43 -5.84 -7.28
CA GLU A 61 -11.08 -6.32 -7.57
C GLU A 61 -10.25 -6.34 -6.28
N PRO A 62 -9.46 -7.40 -6.02
CA PRO A 62 -8.67 -7.55 -4.80
C PRO A 62 -7.79 -6.32 -4.49
N ASP A 63 -7.21 -5.72 -5.54
CA ASP A 63 -6.33 -4.56 -5.42
C ASP A 63 -7.07 -3.30 -4.95
N MET A 64 -8.33 -3.12 -5.38
CA MET A 64 -9.17 -2.03 -4.88
C MET A 64 -9.56 -2.26 -3.42
N ALA A 65 -9.92 -3.50 -3.04
CA ALA A 65 -10.21 -3.83 -1.65
C ALA A 65 -9.00 -3.56 -0.75
N ALA A 66 -7.80 -3.97 -1.19
CA ALA A 66 -6.54 -3.70 -0.53
C ALA A 66 -6.31 -2.19 -0.33
N HIS A 67 -6.51 -1.37 -1.37
CA HIS A 67 -6.38 0.08 -1.26
C HIS A 67 -7.37 0.70 -0.26
N PHE A 68 -8.64 0.29 -0.28
CA PHE A 68 -9.63 0.79 0.67
C PHE A 68 -9.29 0.41 2.11
N ILE A 69 -8.78 -0.79 2.34
CA ILE A 69 -8.35 -1.25 3.67
C ILE A 69 -7.15 -0.43 4.16
N ALA A 70 -6.13 -0.23 3.32
CA ALA A 70 -4.96 0.60 3.66
C ALA A 70 -5.35 2.05 4.00
N GLU A 71 -6.26 2.63 3.21
CA GLU A 71 -6.73 3.99 3.44
C GLU A 71 -7.58 4.10 4.71
N ALA A 72 -8.44 3.11 4.98
CA ALA A 72 -9.24 3.05 6.20
C ALA A 72 -8.42 2.78 7.46
N SER A 73 -7.34 2.01 7.36
CA SER A 73 -6.41 1.72 8.47
C SER A 73 -5.45 2.88 8.74
N GLY A 74 -5.30 3.82 7.79
CA GLY A 74 -4.33 4.91 7.86
C GLY A 74 -2.90 4.48 7.53
N ASP A 75 -2.71 3.33 6.87
CA ASP A 75 -1.40 2.83 6.50
C ASP A 75 -0.85 3.49 5.23
N LEU A 76 -0.16 4.62 5.44
CA LEU A 76 0.38 5.42 4.34
C LEU A 76 1.46 4.71 3.53
N ILE A 77 2.28 3.85 4.16
CA ILE A 77 3.33 3.09 3.47
C ILE A 77 2.67 2.18 2.44
N GLU A 78 1.64 1.48 2.88
CA GLU A 78 0.90 0.56 2.06
C GLU A 78 0.14 1.24 0.93
N CYS A 79 -0.47 2.40 1.19
CA CYS A 79 -1.05 3.23 0.14
C CYS A 79 -0.03 3.62 -0.94
N VAL A 80 1.21 3.95 -0.57
CA VAL A 80 2.26 4.29 -1.54
C VAL A 80 2.63 3.07 -2.38
N LEU A 81 2.82 1.92 -1.73
CA LEU A 81 3.19 0.68 -2.39
C LEU A 81 2.10 0.17 -3.34
N LEU A 82 0.84 0.18 -2.90
CA LEU A 82 -0.30 -0.23 -3.70
C LEU A 82 -0.52 0.69 -4.90
N LYS A 83 -0.35 2.00 -4.73
CA LYS A 83 -0.43 2.95 -5.85
C LYS A 83 0.68 2.74 -6.87
N ALA A 84 1.89 2.41 -6.42
CA ALA A 84 2.99 2.08 -7.33
C ALA A 84 2.67 0.79 -8.10
N TRP A 85 2.20 -0.25 -7.41
CA TRP A 85 1.82 -1.54 -8.01
C TRP A 85 0.65 -1.43 -9.00
N ALA A 86 -0.44 -0.80 -8.58
CA ALA A 86 -1.69 -0.71 -9.35
C ALA A 86 -1.60 0.22 -10.57
N SER A 87 -0.57 1.06 -10.67
CA SER A 87 -0.41 2.00 -11.78
C SER A 87 -0.20 1.32 -13.14
N GLY A 88 0.19 0.03 -13.16
CA GLY A 88 0.53 -0.71 -14.38
C GLY A 88 1.84 -0.26 -15.04
N GLU A 89 2.44 0.83 -14.56
CA GLU A 89 3.76 1.31 -14.94
C GLU A 89 4.81 0.80 -13.96
N ALA A 90 6.04 0.62 -14.44
CA ALA A 90 7.18 0.23 -13.61
C ALA A 90 7.60 1.42 -12.71
N VAL A 91 6.86 1.65 -11.63
CA VAL A 91 7.12 2.74 -10.68
C VAL A 91 8.13 2.28 -9.63
N LEU A 92 9.27 2.97 -9.59
CA LEU A 92 10.25 2.76 -8.53
C LEU A 92 9.75 3.35 -7.20
N VAL A 93 10.05 2.63 -6.12
CA VAL A 93 9.83 3.09 -4.75
C VAL A 93 11.14 3.06 -3.99
N GLU A 94 11.30 4.00 -3.06
CA GLU A 94 12.35 3.97 -2.05
C GLU A 94 11.75 3.57 -0.70
N LEU A 95 12.31 2.50 -0.13
CA LEU A 95 12.00 2.02 1.22
C LEU A 95 13.21 2.25 2.11
N VAL A 96 13.04 3.02 3.17
CA VAL A 96 14.07 3.31 4.15
C VAL A 96 13.78 2.52 5.42
N MET A 97 14.76 1.74 5.86
CA MET A 97 14.70 0.96 7.09
C MET A 97 15.17 1.79 8.28
N GLU A 98 14.78 1.40 9.50
CA GLU A 98 15.27 1.98 10.76
C GLU A 98 16.81 1.99 10.86
N SER A 99 17.48 1.00 10.28
CA SER A 99 18.95 0.93 10.20
C SER A 99 19.58 2.02 9.33
N GLY A 100 18.77 2.83 8.64
CA GLY A 100 19.21 3.80 7.65
C GLY A 100 19.53 3.20 6.28
N LYS A 101 19.41 1.87 6.13
CA LYS A 101 19.52 1.21 4.83
C LYS A 101 18.32 1.60 3.96
N ALA A 102 18.59 1.93 2.70
CA ALA A 102 17.59 2.28 1.72
C ALA A 102 17.61 1.29 0.56
N TYR A 103 16.43 0.80 0.19
CA TYR A 103 16.22 -0.05 -0.97
C TYR A 103 15.40 0.73 -1.99
N ILE A 104 15.86 0.76 -3.24
CA ILE A 104 15.13 1.36 -4.35
C ILE A 104 14.90 0.29 -5.39
N GLY A 105 13.65 0.10 -5.78
CA GLY A 105 13.27 -0.99 -6.67
C GLY A 105 11.78 -1.03 -6.96
N PHE A 106 11.36 -2.14 -7.55
CA PHE A 106 9.96 -2.37 -7.90
C PHE A 106 9.28 -3.15 -6.77
N PRO A 107 8.19 -2.63 -6.18
CA PRO A 107 7.45 -3.39 -5.18
C PRO A 107 6.78 -4.58 -5.88
N ILE A 108 6.78 -5.75 -5.23
CA ILE A 108 6.13 -6.97 -5.72
C ILE A 108 4.94 -7.36 -4.83
N ASN A 109 5.05 -7.09 -3.54
CA ASN A 109 3.99 -7.32 -2.56
C ASN A 109 3.99 -6.19 -1.53
N THR A 110 2.81 -5.73 -1.13
CA THR A 110 2.59 -4.62 -0.20
C THR A 110 2.26 -5.07 1.23
N GLY A 111 2.05 -6.37 1.45
CA GLY A 111 1.74 -6.95 2.76
C GLY A 111 0.25 -7.01 3.10
N ILE A 112 -0.66 -6.58 2.20
CA ILE A 112 -2.11 -6.80 2.39
C ILE A 112 -2.53 -8.10 1.72
N GLY A 113 -3.21 -8.93 2.49
CA GLY A 113 -4.03 -10.03 1.96
C GLY A 113 -3.86 -11.34 2.71
N THR A 114 -2.80 -11.43 3.50
CA THR A 114 -2.43 -12.62 4.26
C THR A 114 -2.43 -12.23 5.74
N LEU A 115 -3.47 -12.66 6.46
CA LEU A 115 -3.57 -12.55 7.92
C LEU A 115 -2.23 -12.91 8.57
N GLY A 116 -1.45 -11.91 8.98
CA GLY A 116 -0.18 -12.08 9.68
C GLY A 116 1.11 -11.86 8.87
N GLU A 117 1.05 -11.55 7.57
CA GLU A 117 2.26 -11.13 6.83
C GLU A 117 2.53 -9.64 7.06
N SER A 118 3.62 -9.37 7.78
CA SER A 118 4.13 -8.03 8.06
C SER A 118 5.25 -7.60 7.11
N ASP A 119 5.47 -8.32 6.00
CA ASP A 119 6.64 -8.10 5.16
C ASP A 119 6.24 -7.48 3.81
N VAL A 120 7.07 -6.56 3.34
CA VAL A 120 6.98 -5.94 2.03
C VAL A 120 8.06 -6.55 1.16
N SER A 121 7.72 -6.97 -0.06
CA SER A 121 8.69 -7.56 -0.99
C SER A 121 9.03 -6.60 -2.11
N ILE A 122 10.32 -6.44 -2.37
CA ILE A 122 10.85 -5.54 -3.42
C ILE A 122 11.90 -6.28 -4.26
N ILE A 123 11.94 -6.01 -5.56
CA ILE A 123 13.07 -6.36 -6.42
C ILE A 123 13.96 -5.12 -6.52
N PRO A 124 15.13 -5.09 -5.84
CA PRO A 124 15.96 -3.91 -5.74
C PRO A 124 16.67 -3.66 -7.07
N LEU A 125 16.61 -2.42 -7.54
CA LEU A 125 17.45 -1.92 -8.63
C LEU A 125 18.77 -1.36 -8.07
N MET A 126 18.69 -0.74 -6.89
CA MET A 126 19.83 -0.19 -6.17
C MET A 126 19.58 -0.23 -4.66
N SER A 127 20.65 -0.31 -3.87
CA SER A 127 20.56 -0.17 -2.42
C SER A 127 21.71 0.66 -1.87
N GLY A 128 21.47 1.28 -0.72
CA GLY A 128 22.38 2.23 -0.13
C GLY A 128 22.07 2.53 1.32
N TYR A 129 22.67 3.59 1.82
CA TYR A 129 22.44 4.08 3.18
C TYR A 129 22.23 5.58 3.18
N ARG A 130 21.35 6.06 4.05
CA ARG A 130 21.20 7.49 4.32
C ARG A 130 22.19 7.92 5.39
N ARG A 131 22.99 8.94 5.09
CA ARG A 131 23.93 9.48 6.08
C ARG A 131 23.16 10.03 7.29
N PRO A 132 23.60 9.77 8.54
CA PRO A 132 22.92 10.26 9.74
C PRO A 132 22.77 11.78 9.76
N ASN A 133 23.82 12.49 9.34
CA ASN A 133 23.98 13.94 9.53
C ASN A 133 23.14 14.80 8.56
N ASN A 134 22.98 14.35 7.31
CA ASN A 134 22.29 15.13 6.27
C ASN A 134 21.21 14.35 5.52
N LYS A 135 20.94 13.10 5.95
CA LYS A 135 19.96 12.18 5.37
C LYS A 135 20.10 11.97 3.86
N ARG A 136 21.24 12.34 3.26
CA ARG A 136 21.54 12.11 1.83
C ARG A 136 21.74 10.62 1.61
N LEU A 137 21.10 10.13 0.57
CA LEU A 137 21.21 8.75 0.14
C LEU A 137 22.56 8.55 -0.56
N LYS A 138 23.35 7.59 -0.08
CA LYS A 138 24.55 7.08 -0.73
C LYS A 138 24.25 5.69 -1.27
N ILE A 139 24.16 5.56 -2.58
CA ILE A 139 24.04 4.24 -3.22
C ILE A 139 25.36 3.49 -3.08
N THR A 140 25.28 2.23 -2.66
CA THR A 140 26.45 1.37 -2.47
C THR A 140 26.41 0.13 -3.36
N VAL A 141 25.22 -0.30 -3.77
CA VAL A 141 25.03 -1.50 -4.59
C VAL A 141 24.08 -1.18 -5.74
N TYR A 142 24.47 -1.57 -6.94
CA TYR A 142 23.65 -1.48 -8.16
C TYR A 142 23.37 -2.90 -8.66
N TYR A 143 22.10 -3.26 -8.80
CA TYR A 143 21.67 -4.61 -9.16
C TYR A 143 21.35 -4.75 -10.66
N GLN A 144 21.42 -3.66 -11.44
CA GLN A 144 21.10 -3.65 -12.87
C GLN A 144 21.85 -4.73 -13.67
N GLU A 145 23.17 -4.81 -13.52
CA GLU A 145 23.97 -5.80 -14.25
C GLU A 145 23.67 -7.25 -13.82
N PRO A 146 23.62 -7.58 -12.52
CA PRO A 146 23.15 -8.90 -12.06
C PRO A 146 21.75 -9.26 -12.57
N LEU A 147 20.79 -8.34 -12.49
CA LEU A 147 19.40 -8.55 -12.96
C LEU A 147 19.36 -8.80 -14.47
N ARG A 148 20.14 -8.03 -15.24
CA ARG A 148 20.24 -8.20 -16.70
C ARG A 148 20.80 -9.58 -17.07
N LYS A 149 21.77 -10.08 -16.31
CA LYS A 149 22.36 -11.41 -16.53
C LYS A 149 21.42 -12.55 -16.14
N ALA A 150 20.64 -12.37 -15.07
CA ALA A 150 19.69 -13.36 -14.59
C ALA A 150 18.50 -13.55 -15.56
N GLY A 151 18.13 -12.49 -16.31
CA GLY A 151 16.99 -12.53 -17.21
C GLY A 151 15.66 -12.62 -16.47
N ARG A 152 14.56 -12.88 -17.18
CA ARG A 152 13.21 -12.90 -16.58
C ARG A 152 13.05 -13.98 -15.51
N ASP A 153 13.59 -15.16 -15.74
CA ASP A 153 13.38 -16.31 -14.87
C ASP A 153 14.13 -16.18 -13.54
N GLY A 154 15.23 -15.42 -13.52
CA GLY A 154 16.01 -15.15 -12.31
C GLY A 154 15.63 -13.87 -11.56
N LEU A 155 14.59 -13.13 -11.95
CA LEU A 155 14.18 -11.91 -11.22
C LEU A 155 13.82 -12.22 -9.76
N LEU A 156 13.20 -13.37 -9.51
CA LEU A 156 12.76 -13.78 -8.17
C LEU A 156 13.94 -14.11 -7.25
N ASP A 157 15.12 -14.43 -7.79
CA ASP A 157 16.34 -14.65 -7.00
C ASP A 157 16.84 -13.37 -6.32
N PHE A 158 16.36 -12.21 -6.78
CA PHE A 158 16.68 -10.89 -6.21
C PHE A 158 15.55 -10.35 -5.31
N LEU A 159 14.50 -11.14 -5.06
CA LEU A 159 13.41 -10.71 -4.19
C LEU A 159 13.94 -10.50 -2.77
N VAL A 160 13.70 -9.32 -2.22
CA VAL A 160 14.03 -8.98 -0.84
C VAL A 160 12.74 -8.76 -0.06
N ALA A 161 12.50 -9.58 0.96
CA ALA A 161 11.45 -9.36 1.95
C ALA A 161 11.97 -8.41 3.04
N LEU A 162 11.20 -7.37 3.33
CA LEU A 162 11.52 -6.33 4.29
C LEU A 162 10.42 -6.27 5.36
N PRO A 163 10.77 -6.37 6.65
CA PRO A 163 9.78 -6.28 7.71
C PRO A 163 9.23 -4.85 7.80
N LYS A 164 7.91 -4.72 7.63
CA LYS A 164 7.18 -3.45 7.49
C LYS A 164 7.24 -2.60 8.74
N ASP A 165 7.26 -3.23 9.92
CA ASP A 165 7.43 -2.56 11.21
C ASP A 165 8.77 -1.83 11.34
N ARG A 166 9.78 -2.23 10.55
CA ARG A 166 11.10 -1.56 10.49
C ARG A 166 11.25 -0.60 9.32
N ILE A 167 10.21 -0.39 8.50
CA ILE A 167 10.23 0.60 7.43
C ILE A 167 9.83 1.95 8.03
N VAL A 168 10.78 2.89 8.08
CA VAL A 168 10.54 4.24 8.61
C VAL A 168 9.92 5.19 7.60
N SER A 169 10.12 4.93 6.30
CA SER A 169 9.50 5.72 5.24
C SER A 169 9.45 4.97 3.93
N ALA A 170 8.34 5.14 3.20
CA ALA A 170 8.17 4.70 1.83
C ALA A 170 7.76 5.87 0.94
N ARG A 171 8.33 5.96 -0.26
CA ARG A 171 7.97 6.99 -1.25
C ARG A 171 8.22 6.52 -2.66
N ARG A 172 7.52 7.12 -3.63
CA ARG A 172 7.89 6.98 -5.05
C ARG A 172 9.29 7.56 -5.26
N PHE A 173 10.07 6.89 -6.08
CA PHE A 173 11.43 7.29 -6.42
C PHE A 173 11.51 7.57 -7.91
N ASP A 174 12.02 8.74 -8.26
CA ASP A 174 12.27 9.14 -9.64
C ASP A 174 13.79 9.27 -9.80
N LEU A 175 14.37 8.33 -10.55
CA LEU A 175 15.82 8.25 -10.72
C LEU A 175 16.33 9.46 -11.50
N ASP A 176 15.62 9.88 -12.54
CA ASP A 176 16.05 10.98 -13.41
C ASP A 176 16.07 12.30 -12.63
N VAL A 177 15.01 12.58 -11.87
CA VAL A 177 14.93 13.76 -11.01
C VAL A 177 16.01 13.71 -9.93
N TYR A 178 16.26 12.53 -9.36
CA TYR A 178 17.28 12.37 -8.32
C TYR A 178 18.68 12.64 -8.86
N GLU A 179 19.04 12.11 -10.02
CA GLU A 179 20.34 12.32 -10.64
C GLU A 179 20.55 13.78 -11.07
N GLN A 180 19.53 14.42 -11.66
CA GLN A 180 19.61 15.83 -12.05
C GLN A 180 19.76 16.76 -10.85
N SER A 181 19.04 16.49 -9.76
CA SER A 181 18.99 17.38 -8.60
C SER A 181 20.11 17.11 -7.58
N PHE A 182 20.57 15.87 -7.48
CA PHE A 182 21.47 15.40 -6.41
C PHE A 182 22.68 14.59 -6.90
N GLY A 183 22.72 14.20 -8.18
CA GLY A 183 23.79 13.43 -8.82
C GLY A 183 25.03 14.24 -9.19
N GLY A 184 24.98 15.56 -9.04
CA GLY A 184 26.17 16.42 -9.07
C GLY A 184 27.10 16.08 -7.91
N SER A 185 28.25 15.46 -8.24
CA SER A 185 29.35 15.12 -7.34
C SER A 185 29.13 13.87 -6.46
N ILE A 186 29.02 12.70 -7.09
CA ILE A 186 29.69 11.50 -6.54
C ILE A 186 31.21 11.71 -6.76
N HIS A 187 31.82 12.66 -6.05
CA HIS A 187 33.25 12.53 -5.82
C HIS A 187 33.41 11.35 -4.85
N PRO A 188 34.24 10.34 -5.16
CA PRO A 188 34.79 9.48 -4.13
C PRO A 188 35.24 10.38 -2.99
N PRO A 189 34.97 10.05 -1.71
CA PRO A 189 35.50 10.85 -0.62
C PRO A 189 36.99 11.04 -0.90
N GLU A 190 37.44 12.29 -1.03
CA GLU A 190 38.86 12.58 -1.03
C GLU A 190 39.42 11.84 0.18
N GLU A 191 40.39 10.95 -0.07
CA GLU A 191 41.09 10.29 1.03
C GLU A 191 41.45 11.37 2.04
N PRO A 192 41.21 11.14 3.35
CA PRO A 192 41.66 12.08 4.36
C PRO A 192 43.13 12.34 4.08
N GLN A 193 43.47 13.57 3.70
CA GLN A 193 44.85 13.95 3.44
C GLN A 193 45.61 13.68 4.73
N ASP A 194 46.38 12.59 4.69
CA ASP A 194 47.33 12.19 5.69
C ASP A 194 48.35 13.31 5.83
N GLY A 195 48.09 14.20 6.79
CA GLY A 195 48.83 15.44 6.94
C GLY A 195 48.61 16.15 8.27
N THR A 196 47.89 15.54 9.22
CA THR A 196 48.00 15.98 10.61
C THR A 196 49.17 15.23 11.22
N GLU A 197 50.37 15.80 11.08
CA GLU A 197 51.52 15.43 11.89
C GLU A 197 51.07 15.32 13.35
N VAL A 198 51.07 14.11 13.88
CA VAL A 198 50.98 13.90 15.32
C VAL A 198 52.31 14.41 15.89
N PRO A 199 52.34 15.48 16.70
CA PRO A 199 53.59 15.96 17.27
C PRO A 199 54.18 14.84 18.13
N ALA A 200 55.43 14.48 17.83
CA ALA A 200 56.17 13.46 18.55
C ALA A 200 56.22 13.83 20.04
N LEU A 201 55.62 12.98 20.88
CA LEU A 201 55.82 13.00 22.32
C LEU A 201 57.29 12.69 22.57
N THR A 202 58.04 13.72 22.94
CA THR A 202 59.39 13.61 23.49
C THR A 202 59.25 13.27 24.97
N ASN A 203 59.81 12.12 25.36
CA ASN A 203 60.08 11.77 26.75
C ASN A 203 61.40 12.39 27.22
#